data_AF-A0A9X1LHE7-F1
#
_entry.id   AF-A0A9X1LHE7-F1
#
_cell.length_a   1.000
_cell.length_b   1.000
_cell.length_c   1.000
_cell.angle_alpha   90.00
_cell.angle_beta   90.00
_cell.angle_gamma   90.00
#
_symmetry.space_group_name_H-M   'P 1'
#
loop_
_entity.id
_entity.type
_entity.pdbx_description
1 polymer ?
#
loop_
_entity_poly.entity_id
_entity_poly.type
_entity_poly.pdbx_seq_one_letter_code
_entity_poly.pdbx_strand_id
1 'polypeptide(L)'
;MLVIKTLKEKKIKILFTYILLVVLHACVEPYDFKSETYEKLLVVEATITDEVKTQEIYLSNVYRIDNDTIIPESNARILVVDDNQNEYEFRETQPGKYTSINEFNISSGKKYHLEILTSNGRNYISEEETLPENNAVMEDLYAERTTNDEGIDGIAIYSSSANPGQDGVSYYKYSYNETYKIVSPYTQSRDLILNQSNFLEIVPKTKEEEICYNTRRSKEILLADTGALSENEISDYLVKFYEFDDFPIQNRYSILVSQVSISQKAYDYYETLKELSGSESVFSQNQPGFINGNISSVEDSNEKVVGNFNLGKVSSKRIFFNYTDFFSLNEKPDPLRFCEITRPEYRVLIEFIRNNQVKFYDETYGAPPDEEGEGPYRVVPTFCMDCTVLGTNVKPNFWID
;
A
#
# COMPACT_ATOMS: atom_id res chain seq x y z
N MET A 1 -13.64 -9.68 81.87
CA MET A 1 -13.66 -10.84 80.95
C MET A 1 -14.29 -10.55 79.58
N LEU A 2 -15.24 -9.60 79.45
CA LEU A 2 -15.89 -9.28 78.16
C LEU A 2 -15.01 -8.56 77.12
N VAL A 3 -14.10 -7.67 77.53
CA VAL A 3 -13.30 -6.83 76.61
C VAL A 3 -12.26 -7.65 75.81
N ILE A 4 -11.76 -8.75 76.37
CA ILE A 4 -10.77 -9.60 75.72
C ILE A 4 -11.43 -10.44 74.59
N LYS A 5 -12.72 -10.79 74.73
CA LYS A 5 -13.45 -11.60 73.76
C LYS A 5 -13.74 -10.81 72.47
N THR A 6 -14.15 -9.55 72.61
CA THR A 6 -14.45 -8.65 71.47
C THR A 6 -13.20 -8.22 70.69
N LEU A 7 -12.05 -8.06 71.36
CA LEU A 7 -10.76 -7.82 70.69
C LEU A 7 -10.29 -9.03 69.87
N LYS A 8 -10.57 -10.25 70.33
CA LYS A 8 -10.21 -11.49 69.62
C LYS A 8 -11.04 -11.68 68.35
N GLU A 9 -12.34 -11.37 68.39
CA GLU A 9 -13.24 -11.44 67.22
C GLU A 9 -12.90 -10.38 66.15
N LYS A 10 -12.55 -9.16 66.55
CA LYS A 10 -12.07 -8.13 65.60
C LYS A 10 -10.77 -8.53 64.90
N LYS A 11 -9.82 -9.12 65.63
CA LYS A 11 -8.55 -9.60 65.05
C LYS A 11 -8.75 -10.75 64.06
N ILE A 12 -9.69 -11.65 64.33
CA ILE A 12 -10.03 -12.76 63.41
C ILE A 12 -10.67 -12.22 62.13
N LYS A 13 -11.58 -11.24 62.21
CA LYS A 13 -12.16 -10.61 61.02
C LYS A 13 -11.12 -9.89 60.17
N ILE A 14 -10.22 -9.13 60.80
CA ILE A 14 -9.12 -8.43 60.10
C ILE A 14 -8.18 -9.44 59.42
N LEU A 15 -7.85 -10.55 60.10
CA LEU A 15 -7.02 -11.61 59.52
C LEU A 15 -7.71 -12.27 58.31
N PHE A 16 -9.03 -12.53 58.40
CA PHE A 16 -9.80 -13.11 57.31
C PHE A 16 -9.92 -12.16 56.11
N THR A 17 -10.09 -10.86 56.35
CA THR A 17 -10.08 -9.83 55.30
C THR A 17 -8.70 -9.72 54.63
N TYR A 18 -7.61 -9.84 55.40
CA TYR A 18 -6.26 -9.83 54.86
C TYR A 18 -5.96 -11.07 54.01
N ILE A 19 -6.39 -12.25 54.46
CA ILE A 19 -6.26 -13.50 53.70
C ILE A 19 -7.06 -13.43 52.40
N LEU A 20 -8.28 -12.88 52.42
CA LEU A 20 -9.10 -12.70 51.22
C LEU A 20 -8.45 -11.74 50.20
N LEU A 21 -7.79 -10.68 50.68
CA LEU A 21 -7.05 -9.74 49.84
C LEU A 21 -5.79 -10.35 49.21
N VAL A 22 -5.13 -11.29 49.90
CA VAL A 22 -3.97 -12.01 49.36
C VAL A 22 -4.36 -13.02 48.28
N VAL A 23 -5.52 -13.66 48.40
CA VAL A 23 -6.02 -14.62 47.37
C VAL A 23 -6.44 -13.90 46.09
N LEU A 24 -6.88 -12.64 46.16
CA LEU A 24 -7.17 -11.79 44.99
C LEU A 24 -5.91 -11.25 44.29
N HIS A 25 -4.72 -11.45 44.87
CA HIS A 25 -3.42 -11.13 44.25
C HIS A 25 -2.66 -12.38 43.78
N ALA A 26 -3.32 -13.55 43.71
CA ALA A 26 -2.73 -14.70 43.03
C ALA A 26 -2.55 -14.33 41.55
N CYS A 27 -1.29 -14.19 41.13
CA CYS A 27 -0.91 -13.89 39.76
C CYS A 27 -1.62 -14.84 38.80
N VAL A 28 -2.26 -14.28 37.78
CA VAL A 28 -2.66 -15.05 36.61
C VAL A 28 -1.37 -15.54 35.98
N GLU A 29 -1.11 -16.85 36.03
CA GLU A 29 0.02 -17.41 35.29
C GLU A 29 -0.24 -17.16 33.80
N PRO A 30 0.64 -16.45 33.09
CA PRO A 30 0.49 -16.28 31.66
C PRO A 30 0.51 -17.69 31.04
N TYR A 31 -0.56 -18.02 30.33
CA TYR A 31 -0.63 -19.26 29.58
C TYR A 31 0.44 -19.19 28.49
N ASP A 32 1.52 -19.95 28.67
CA ASP A 32 2.60 -20.07 27.70
C ASP A 32 2.08 -20.93 26.54
N PHE A 33 1.52 -20.28 25.52
CA PHE A 33 1.22 -20.93 24.25
C PHE A 33 2.56 -21.40 23.65
N LYS A 34 2.96 -22.63 23.99
CA LYS A 34 3.92 -23.38 23.19
C LYS A 34 3.21 -23.71 21.89
N SER A 35 3.35 -22.82 20.91
CA SER A 35 2.96 -23.11 19.55
C SER A 35 3.71 -24.34 19.08
N GLU A 36 2.98 -25.41 18.80
CA GLU A 36 3.50 -26.47 17.97
C GLU A 36 3.88 -25.85 16.62
N THR A 37 5.12 -26.10 16.17
CA THR A 37 5.64 -25.90 14.81
C THR A 37 4.86 -24.93 13.91
N TYR A 38 5.29 -23.68 13.85
CA TYR A 38 4.74 -22.72 12.88
C TYR A 38 5.09 -23.13 11.46
N GLU A 39 4.06 -23.33 10.63
CA GLU A 39 4.22 -23.53 9.19
C GLU A 39 4.44 -22.17 8.51
N LYS A 40 5.57 -22.03 7.82
CA LYS A 40 5.83 -20.94 6.88
C LYS A 40 4.86 -21.14 5.70
N LEU A 41 3.90 -20.25 5.52
CA LEU A 41 2.93 -20.33 4.42
C LEU A 41 3.39 -19.46 3.26
N LEU A 42 3.45 -20.06 2.07
CA LEU A 42 3.72 -19.34 0.83
C LEU A 42 2.50 -18.51 0.43
N VAL A 43 2.74 -17.26 0.06
CA VAL A 43 1.75 -16.33 -0.50
C VAL A 43 2.12 -16.03 -1.95
N VAL A 44 1.19 -16.24 -2.88
CA VAL A 44 1.38 -16.05 -4.32
C VAL A 44 0.36 -15.06 -4.87
N GLU A 45 0.84 -13.97 -5.47
CA GLU A 45 0.03 -13.09 -6.30
C GLU A 45 0.50 -13.18 -7.75
N ALA A 46 -0.30 -13.86 -8.57
CA ALA A 46 0.02 -14.10 -9.97
C ALA A 46 -1.18 -13.81 -10.84
N THR A 47 -1.16 -12.68 -11.54
CA THR A 47 -2.13 -12.35 -12.59
C THR A 47 -1.39 -12.13 -13.90
N ILE A 48 -1.66 -12.97 -14.89
CA ILE A 48 -1.09 -12.86 -16.22
C ILE A 48 -2.15 -12.31 -17.18
N THR A 49 -1.75 -11.40 -18.06
CA THR A 49 -2.67 -10.64 -18.92
C THR A 49 -2.43 -10.86 -20.41
N ASP A 50 -3.44 -10.53 -21.22
CA ASP A 50 -3.40 -10.58 -22.69
C ASP A 50 -2.62 -9.44 -23.35
N GLU A 51 -2.09 -8.50 -22.56
CA GLU A 51 -1.13 -7.49 -22.99
C GLU A 51 0.27 -8.10 -23.26
N VAL A 52 0.88 -7.74 -24.39
CA VAL A 52 2.27 -8.10 -24.69
C VAL A 52 3.20 -7.20 -23.88
N LYS A 53 3.68 -7.72 -22.76
CA LYS A 53 4.62 -7.03 -21.85
C LYS A 53 5.41 -8.05 -21.03
N THR A 54 6.37 -7.55 -20.25
CA THR A 54 6.95 -8.36 -19.17
C THR A 54 5.91 -8.49 -18.06
N GLN A 55 5.54 -9.74 -17.74
CA GLN A 55 4.52 -10.05 -16.74
C GLN A 55 5.19 -10.09 -15.35
N GLU A 56 4.43 -9.78 -14.29
CA GLU A 56 4.94 -9.74 -12.91
C GLU A 56 4.23 -10.77 -12.03
N ILE A 57 4.98 -11.44 -11.16
CA ILE A 57 4.49 -12.36 -10.11
C ILE A 57 5.15 -11.97 -8.79
N TYR A 58 4.38 -11.98 -7.70
CA TYR A 58 4.88 -11.66 -6.36
C TYR A 58 4.77 -12.89 -5.47
N LEU A 59 5.89 -13.24 -4.82
CA LEU A 59 5.96 -14.29 -3.82
C LEU A 59 6.39 -13.71 -2.48
N SER A 60 5.65 -14.04 -1.44
CA SER A 60 6.00 -13.71 -0.07
C SER A 60 5.66 -14.85 0.87
N ASN A 61 6.01 -14.70 2.13
CA ASN A 61 5.67 -15.63 3.18
C ASN A 61 5.09 -14.88 4.36
N VAL A 62 4.09 -15.47 4.98
CA VAL A 62 3.58 -15.01 6.28
C VAL A 62 4.28 -15.77 7.42
N TYR A 63 4.65 -15.04 8.46
CA TYR A 63 5.25 -15.60 9.68
C TYR A 63 4.75 -14.87 10.92
N ARG A 64 4.00 -15.58 11.79
CA ARG A 64 3.43 -15.11 13.07
C ARG A 64 2.60 -13.82 12.98
N ILE A 65 1.75 -13.64 13.99
CA ILE A 65 0.82 -12.50 14.14
C ILE A 65 1.54 -11.25 14.72
N ASP A 66 2.78 -11.38 15.18
CA ASP A 66 3.48 -10.32 15.94
C ASP A 66 4.40 -9.42 15.08
N ASN A 67 4.54 -9.69 13.78
CA ASN A 67 5.36 -8.87 12.89
C ASN A 67 4.54 -8.50 11.64
N ASP A 68 4.23 -7.22 11.50
CA ASP A 68 3.58 -6.63 10.30
C ASP A 68 4.47 -6.64 9.03
N THR A 69 5.54 -7.42 9.03
CA THR A 69 6.56 -7.39 7.98
C THR A 69 6.29 -8.52 6.98
N ILE A 70 5.93 -8.15 5.76
CA ILE A 70 5.90 -9.07 4.60
C ILE A 70 7.31 -9.58 4.34
N ILE A 71 7.52 -10.90 4.41
CA ILE A 71 8.82 -11.51 4.15
C ILE A 71 8.83 -12.00 2.69
N PRO A 72 9.64 -11.41 1.79
CA PRO A 72 9.69 -11.87 0.41
C PRO A 72 10.18 -13.32 0.30
N GLU A 73 9.60 -14.12 -0.60
CA GLU A 73 10.16 -15.42 -0.98
C GLU A 73 11.11 -15.21 -2.17
N SER A 74 12.40 -15.21 -1.88
CA SER A 74 13.47 -14.96 -2.87
C SER A 74 14.10 -16.23 -3.42
N ASN A 75 14.73 -16.10 -4.58
CA ASN A 75 15.44 -17.17 -5.30
C ASN A 75 14.58 -18.38 -5.67
N ALA A 76 13.29 -18.19 -5.92
CA ALA A 76 12.44 -19.21 -6.50
C ALA A 76 12.64 -19.30 -8.02
N ARG A 77 12.47 -20.49 -8.59
CA ARG A 77 12.29 -20.68 -10.04
C ARG A 77 10.79 -20.69 -10.32
N ILE A 78 10.36 -19.85 -11.25
CA ILE A 78 8.94 -19.71 -11.60
C ILE A 78 8.77 -19.90 -13.12
N LEU A 79 7.81 -20.74 -13.49
CA LEU A 79 7.40 -21.00 -14.86
C LEU A 79 5.90 -20.83 -14.98
N VAL A 80 5.45 -20.18 -16.04
CA VAL A 80 4.08 -20.37 -16.56
C VAL A 80 4.19 -21.29 -17.75
N VAL A 81 3.35 -22.31 -17.83
CA VAL A 81 3.39 -23.34 -18.87
C VAL A 81 2.05 -23.37 -19.59
N ASP A 82 2.07 -23.42 -20.93
CA ASP A 82 0.84 -23.57 -21.73
C ASP A 82 0.55 -25.04 -22.10
N ASP A 83 -0.66 -25.29 -22.60
CA ASP A 83 -1.11 -26.60 -23.08
C ASP A 83 -0.25 -27.23 -24.19
N ASN A 84 0.60 -26.44 -24.87
CA ASN A 84 1.55 -26.89 -25.88
C ASN A 84 2.97 -27.10 -25.32
N GLN A 85 3.13 -27.08 -23.98
CA GLN A 85 4.41 -27.21 -23.28
C GLN A 85 5.39 -26.07 -23.57
N ASN A 86 4.91 -24.88 -23.96
CA ASN A 86 5.74 -23.68 -24.01
C ASN A 86 5.93 -23.16 -22.59
N GLU A 87 7.19 -22.90 -22.22
CA GLU A 87 7.58 -22.39 -20.90
C GLU A 87 7.88 -20.89 -20.96
N TYR A 88 7.28 -20.14 -20.04
CA TYR A 88 7.54 -18.72 -19.82
C TYR A 88 8.25 -18.56 -18.48
N GLU A 89 9.56 -18.35 -18.54
CA GLU A 89 10.41 -18.24 -17.35
C GLU A 89 10.41 -16.82 -16.76
N PHE A 90 10.42 -16.75 -15.43
CA PHE A 90 10.51 -15.50 -14.67
C PHE A 90 11.80 -15.44 -13.86
N ARG A 91 12.32 -14.22 -13.69
CA ARG A 91 13.51 -13.91 -12.89
C ARG A 91 13.19 -12.90 -11.80
N GLU A 92 13.77 -13.10 -10.63
CA GLU A 92 13.68 -12.15 -9.53
C GLU A 92 14.37 -10.82 -9.89
N THR A 93 13.63 -9.71 -9.80
CA THR A 93 14.14 -8.35 -10.06
C THR A 93 14.28 -7.52 -8.79
N GLN A 94 13.46 -7.84 -7.78
CA GLN A 94 13.53 -7.31 -6.41
C GLN A 94 13.14 -8.46 -5.47
N PRO A 95 13.53 -8.43 -4.17
CA PRO A 95 13.13 -9.47 -3.23
C PRO A 95 11.63 -9.78 -3.30
N GLY A 96 11.29 -11.02 -3.70
CA GLY A 96 9.91 -11.50 -3.83
C GLY A 96 9.16 -11.04 -5.08
N LYS A 97 9.74 -10.17 -5.92
CA LYS A 97 9.17 -9.73 -7.20
C LYS A 97 9.87 -10.43 -8.36
N TYR A 98 9.10 -11.16 -9.14
CA TYR A 98 9.55 -11.91 -10.31
C TYR A 98 8.95 -11.31 -11.58
N THR A 99 9.78 -11.20 -12.61
CA THR A 99 9.39 -10.62 -13.91
C THR A 99 9.76 -11.59 -15.02
N SER A 100 8.87 -11.78 -15.99
CA SER A 100 9.14 -12.67 -17.11
C SER A 100 10.38 -12.23 -17.89
N ILE A 101 11.21 -13.18 -18.32
CA ILE A 101 12.46 -12.89 -19.04
C ILE A 101 12.17 -12.20 -20.37
N ASN A 102 11.15 -12.69 -21.07
CA ASN A 102 10.69 -12.13 -22.34
C ASN A 102 9.29 -11.52 -22.15
N GLU A 103 8.97 -10.54 -22.98
CA GLU A 103 7.59 -10.08 -23.13
C GLU A 103 6.75 -11.19 -23.74
N PHE A 104 5.56 -11.41 -23.19
CA PHE A 104 4.59 -12.34 -23.74
C PHE A 104 3.18 -11.92 -23.34
N ASN A 105 2.20 -12.52 -24.02
CA ASN A 105 0.81 -12.47 -23.63
C ASN A 105 0.21 -13.88 -23.62
N ILE A 106 -0.94 -14.00 -22.95
CA ILE A 106 -1.78 -15.19 -23.00
C ILE A 106 -2.78 -15.08 -24.15
N SER A 107 -3.13 -16.22 -24.74
CA SER A 107 -4.04 -16.30 -25.89
C SER A 107 -5.37 -16.96 -25.52
N SER A 108 -6.46 -16.48 -26.11
CA SER A 108 -7.79 -17.07 -25.92
C SER A 108 -7.80 -18.55 -26.36
N GLY A 109 -8.51 -19.38 -25.60
CA GLY A 109 -8.67 -20.81 -25.90
C GLY A 109 -7.49 -21.70 -25.52
N LYS A 110 -6.38 -21.13 -25.02
CA LYS A 110 -5.28 -21.89 -24.41
C LYS A 110 -5.45 -22.00 -22.92
N LYS A 111 -4.94 -23.10 -22.37
CA LYS A 111 -4.81 -23.31 -20.93
C LYS A 111 -3.39 -23.02 -20.46
N TYR A 112 -3.28 -22.49 -19.25
CA TYR A 112 -1.99 -22.23 -18.61
C TYR A 112 -2.03 -22.69 -17.16
N HIS A 113 -0.88 -23.08 -16.62
CA HIS A 113 -0.68 -23.28 -15.19
C HIS A 113 0.64 -22.66 -14.72
N LEU A 114 0.73 -22.41 -13.43
CA LEU A 114 1.90 -21.85 -12.75
C LEU A 114 2.67 -22.97 -12.04
N GLU A 115 3.99 -22.96 -12.17
CA GLU A 115 4.90 -23.82 -11.42
C GLU A 115 5.91 -22.96 -10.65
N ILE A 116 6.10 -23.28 -9.36
CA ILE A 116 7.04 -22.59 -8.47
C ILE A 116 7.91 -23.62 -7.77
N LEU A 117 9.23 -23.51 -7.93
CA LEU A 117 10.22 -24.22 -7.12
C LEU A 117 10.91 -23.20 -6.20
N THR A 118 10.61 -23.27 -4.92
CA THR A 118 11.18 -22.38 -3.90
C THR A 118 12.64 -22.71 -3.60
N SER A 119 13.36 -21.75 -3.01
CA SER A 119 14.78 -21.88 -2.70
C SER A 119 15.11 -23.03 -1.72
N ASN A 120 14.14 -23.46 -0.92
CA ASN A 120 14.27 -24.59 0.01
C ASN A 120 13.91 -25.95 -0.62
N GLY A 121 13.57 -25.97 -1.91
CA GLY A 121 13.30 -27.19 -2.67
C GLY A 121 11.85 -27.65 -2.73
N ARG A 122 10.88 -26.89 -2.19
CA ARG A 122 9.44 -27.22 -2.31
C ARG A 122 8.86 -26.78 -3.64
N ASN A 123 7.97 -27.61 -4.21
CA ASN A 123 7.31 -27.37 -5.48
C ASN A 123 5.83 -27.05 -5.26
N TYR A 124 5.34 -26.06 -6.01
CA TYR A 124 3.94 -25.68 -6.02
C TYR A 124 3.42 -25.60 -7.45
N ILE A 125 2.17 -25.99 -7.64
CA ILE A 125 1.51 -25.99 -8.94
C ILE A 125 0.09 -25.41 -8.81
N SER A 126 -0.33 -24.62 -9.79
CA SER A 126 -1.72 -24.15 -9.87
C SER A 126 -2.62 -25.14 -10.61
N GLU A 127 -3.94 -25.01 -10.43
CA GLU A 127 -4.91 -25.53 -11.40
C GLU A 127 -4.66 -24.91 -12.79
N GLU A 128 -5.12 -25.61 -13.84
CA GLU A 128 -5.17 -25.04 -15.19
C GLU A 128 -6.20 -23.90 -15.24
N GLU A 129 -5.80 -22.77 -15.80
CA GLU A 129 -6.65 -21.61 -16.02
C GLU A 129 -6.72 -21.24 -17.50
N THR A 130 -7.82 -20.60 -17.88
CA THR A 130 -8.03 -20.06 -19.23
C THR A 130 -8.42 -18.59 -19.13
N LEU A 131 -8.13 -17.83 -20.18
CA LEU A 131 -8.67 -16.47 -20.28
C LEU A 131 -10.19 -16.48 -20.13
N PRO A 132 -10.78 -15.54 -19.35
CA PRO A 132 -12.21 -15.36 -19.29
C PRO A 132 -12.81 -15.12 -20.67
N GLU A 133 -14.00 -15.65 -20.92
CA GLU A 133 -14.71 -15.41 -22.18
C GLU A 133 -14.96 -13.91 -22.34
N ASN A 134 -15.53 -13.27 -21.30
CA ASN A 134 -15.87 -11.86 -21.26
C ASN A 134 -14.64 -10.96 -21.40
N ASN A 135 -14.71 -9.99 -22.31
CA ASN A 135 -13.67 -8.98 -22.48
C ASN A 135 -13.75 -7.92 -21.38
N ALA A 136 -12.61 -7.32 -21.03
CA ALA A 136 -12.60 -6.05 -20.33
C ALA A 136 -12.74 -4.93 -21.37
N VAL A 137 -13.79 -4.12 -21.26
CA VAL A 137 -13.99 -2.96 -22.13
C VAL A 137 -14.28 -1.75 -21.26
N MET A 138 -13.23 -1.02 -20.89
CA MET A 138 -13.37 0.25 -20.18
C MET A 138 -13.83 1.31 -21.18
N GLU A 139 -15.09 1.72 -21.10
CA GLU A 139 -15.67 2.73 -21.97
C GLU A 139 -15.28 4.14 -21.57
N ASP A 140 -15.20 4.42 -20.27
CA ASP A 140 -14.80 5.73 -19.78
C ASP A 140 -14.00 5.66 -18.47
N LEU A 141 -13.19 6.69 -18.27
CA LEU A 141 -12.47 6.98 -17.04
C LEU A 141 -12.48 8.49 -16.88
N TYR A 142 -13.13 8.99 -15.84
CA TYR A 142 -13.27 10.42 -15.61
C TYR A 142 -13.18 10.76 -14.13
N ALA A 143 -12.93 12.04 -13.85
CA ALA A 143 -12.89 12.57 -12.50
C ALA A 143 -13.97 13.65 -12.35
N GLU A 144 -14.59 13.71 -11.18
CA GLU A 144 -15.64 14.66 -10.84
C GLU A 144 -15.47 15.16 -9.41
N ARG A 145 -15.72 16.47 -9.18
CA ARG A 145 -15.87 16.99 -7.82
C ARG A 145 -17.21 16.55 -7.26
N THR A 146 -17.19 15.84 -6.15
CA THR A 146 -18.39 15.34 -5.50
C THR A 146 -18.23 15.33 -3.98
N THR A 147 -19.33 15.04 -3.29
CA THR A 147 -19.35 14.82 -1.85
C THR A 147 -19.59 13.34 -1.58
N ASN A 148 -18.72 12.70 -0.80
CA ASN A 148 -18.89 11.29 -0.45
C ASN A 148 -20.06 11.07 0.54
N ASP A 149 -20.35 9.81 0.87
CA ASP A 149 -21.46 9.44 1.76
C ASP A 149 -21.32 10.01 3.19
N GLU A 150 -20.11 10.41 3.58
CA GLU A 150 -19.81 11.02 4.88
C GLU A 150 -19.95 12.55 4.87
N GLY A 151 -20.29 13.15 3.72
CA GLY A 151 -20.41 14.60 3.57
C GLY A 151 -19.09 15.32 3.30
N ILE A 152 -18.03 14.60 2.94
CA ILE A 152 -16.70 15.15 2.66
C ILE A 152 -16.59 15.51 1.18
N ASP A 153 -16.22 16.77 0.90
CA ASP A 153 -16.01 17.29 -0.45
C ASP A 153 -14.64 16.86 -0.99
N GLY A 154 -14.59 16.49 -2.27
CA GLY A 154 -13.40 15.90 -2.86
C GLY A 154 -13.55 15.59 -4.35
N ILE A 155 -12.59 14.83 -4.87
CA ILE A 155 -12.60 14.35 -6.26
C ILE A 155 -12.82 12.84 -6.26
N ALA A 156 -13.89 12.39 -6.90
CA ALA A 156 -14.10 10.99 -7.23
C ALA A 156 -13.56 10.69 -8.63
N ILE A 157 -12.95 9.52 -8.78
CA ILE A 157 -12.49 8.96 -10.05
C ILE A 157 -13.36 7.75 -10.36
N TYR A 158 -14.13 7.84 -11.44
CA TYR A 158 -15.09 6.83 -11.85
C TYR A 158 -14.63 6.10 -13.11
N SER A 159 -14.96 4.82 -13.20
CA SER A 159 -14.80 4.01 -14.40
C SER A 159 -16.13 3.44 -14.83
N SER A 160 -16.40 3.50 -16.13
CA SER A 160 -17.57 2.87 -16.75
C SER A 160 -17.12 1.83 -17.77
N SER A 161 -17.81 0.70 -17.83
CA SER A 161 -17.54 -0.38 -18.78
C SER A 161 -18.75 -0.68 -19.63
N ALA A 162 -18.55 -0.73 -20.94
CA ALA A 162 -19.59 -1.13 -21.88
C ALA A 162 -19.85 -2.64 -21.81
N ASN A 163 -21.02 -3.06 -22.33
CA ASN A 163 -21.31 -4.47 -22.53
C ASN A 163 -20.25 -5.12 -23.43
N PRO A 164 -19.58 -6.21 -22.98
CA PRO A 164 -18.51 -6.86 -23.74
C PRO A 164 -19.01 -7.61 -24.99
N GLY A 165 -20.32 -7.60 -25.28
CA GLY A 165 -20.93 -8.23 -26.44
C GLY A 165 -21.08 -9.74 -26.28
N GLN A 166 -21.04 -10.24 -25.05
CA GLN A 166 -21.12 -11.66 -24.69
C GLN A 166 -22.16 -11.85 -23.58
N ASP A 167 -22.87 -12.98 -23.65
CA ASP A 167 -23.89 -13.34 -22.67
C ASP A 167 -23.24 -13.82 -21.37
N GLY A 168 -23.82 -13.44 -20.22
CA GLY A 168 -23.40 -13.91 -18.90
C GLY A 168 -22.93 -12.79 -17.97
N VAL A 169 -22.60 -13.18 -16.74
CA VAL A 169 -22.07 -12.27 -15.73
C VAL A 169 -20.59 -12.02 -15.98
N SER A 170 -20.19 -10.75 -15.95
CA SER A 170 -18.79 -10.34 -16.04
C SER A 170 -18.28 -10.01 -14.65
N TYR A 171 -17.05 -10.42 -14.38
CA TYR A 171 -16.36 -10.18 -13.13
C TYR A 171 -15.09 -9.38 -13.42
N TYR A 172 -14.91 -8.28 -12.70
CA TYR A 172 -13.81 -7.36 -12.92
C TYR A 172 -13.02 -7.11 -11.64
N LYS A 173 -11.71 -7.05 -11.79
CA LYS A 173 -10.78 -6.52 -10.79
C LYS A 173 -10.13 -5.26 -11.32
N TYR A 174 -10.12 -4.21 -10.51
CA TYR A 174 -9.47 -2.94 -10.84
C TYR A 174 -8.15 -2.82 -10.11
N SER A 175 -7.20 -2.19 -10.78
CA SER A 175 -5.95 -1.73 -10.16
C SER A 175 -5.58 -0.39 -10.78
N TYR A 176 -4.75 0.39 -10.09
CA TYR A 176 -4.29 1.66 -10.64
C TYR A 176 -2.83 1.96 -10.31
N ASN A 177 -2.20 2.69 -11.21
CA ASN A 177 -0.92 3.36 -10.99
C ASN A 177 -1.16 4.86 -11.08
N GLU A 178 -1.08 5.54 -9.94
CA GLU A 178 -1.21 6.98 -9.87
C GLU A 178 0.14 7.65 -9.77
N THR A 179 0.23 8.85 -10.30
CA THR A 179 1.40 9.69 -10.24
C THR A 179 0.96 11.12 -10.04
N TYR A 180 1.62 11.84 -9.13
CA TYR A 180 1.31 13.23 -8.86
C TYR A 180 2.57 14.09 -8.78
N LYS A 181 2.41 15.35 -9.18
CA LYS A 181 3.46 16.36 -9.12
C LYS A 181 3.57 16.93 -7.71
N ILE A 182 4.77 16.92 -7.17
CA ILE A 182 5.15 17.53 -5.92
C ILE A 182 5.90 18.81 -6.24
N VAL A 183 5.47 19.90 -5.63
CA VAL A 183 6.13 21.21 -5.71
C VAL A 183 6.54 21.59 -4.30
N SER A 184 7.84 21.78 -4.09
CA SER A 184 8.37 22.26 -2.81
C SER A 184 7.79 23.64 -2.49
N PRO A 185 7.22 23.85 -1.30
CA PRO A 185 6.67 25.16 -0.91
C PRO A 185 7.71 26.29 -0.90
N TYR A 186 8.98 25.98 -0.66
CA TYR A 186 10.10 26.92 -0.73
C TYR A 186 11.15 26.50 -1.74
N THR A 187 11.80 27.48 -2.36
CA THR A 187 12.95 27.30 -3.26
C THR A 187 14.12 28.15 -2.78
N GLN A 188 15.33 27.57 -2.77
CA GLN A 188 16.58 28.27 -2.50
C GLN A 188 17.69 27.80 -3.44
N SER A 189 18.59 28.72 -3.80
CA SER A 189 19.76 28.42 -4.65
C SER A 189 20.95 27.84 -3.88
N ARG A 190 20.88 27.84 -2.56
CA ARG A 190 21.95 27.41 -1.64
C ARG A 190 21.43 26.34 -0.67
N ASP A 191 22.35 25.55 -0.14
CA ASP A 191 22.11 24.57 0.92
C ASP A 191 23.07 24.85 2.09
N LEU A 192 22.73 24.35 3.28
CA LEU A 192 23.54 24.42 4.49
C LEU A 192 24.00 23.02 4.84
N ILE A 193 25.30 22.77 4.74
CA ILE A 193 25.90 21.45 4.97
C ILE A 193 26.88 21.48 6.14
N LEU A 194 27.23 20.29 6.64
CA LEU A 194 28.38 20.11 7.53
C LEU A 194 29.62 19.81 6.69
N ASN A 195 30.67 20.62 6.86
CA ASN A 195 31.95 20.35 6.23
C ASN A 195 32.71 19.22 6.97
N GLN A 196 33.89 18.86 6.44
CA GLN A 196 34.72 17.77 7.01
C GLN A 196 35.12 17.99 8.47
N SER A 197 35.08 19.23 8.96
CA SER A 197 35.40 19.61 10.33
C SER A 197 34.15 19.82 11.20
N ASN A 198 32.96 19.40 10.75
CA ASN A 198 31.66 19.60 11.40
C ASN A 198 31.27 21.08 11.62
N PHE A 199 31.76 21.99 10.79
CA PHE A 199 31.25 23.37 10.75
C PHE A 199 30.17 23.51 9.69
N LEU A 200 29.20 24.37 9.98
CA LEU A 200 28.15 24.74 9.03
C LEU A 200 28.78 25.55 7.88
N GLU A 201 28.46 25.16 6.65
CA GLU A 201 28.94 25.78 5.43
C GLU A 201 27.78 25.94 4.45
N ILE A 202 27.63 27.14 3.89
CA ILE A 202 26.64 27.42 2.85
C ILE A 202 27.27 27.14 1.49
N VAL A 203 26.61 26.29 0.71
CA VAL A 203 27.08 25.86 -0.61
C VAL A 203 25.99 26.06 -1.66
N PRO A 204 26.33 26.27 -2.94
CA PRO A 204 25.32 26.28 -4.00
C PRO A 204 24.65 24.88 -4.13
N LYS A 205 23.35 24.86 -4.40
CA LYS A 205 22.65 23.61 -4.71
C LYS A 205 23.16 23.02 -6.03
N THR A 206 23.20 21.70 -6.10
CA THR A 206 23.67 20.94 -7.28
C THR A 206 22.61 20.01 -7.85
N LYS A 207 21.45 19.89 -7.20
CA LYS A 207 20.36 18.98 -7.56
C LYS A 207 19.05 19.74 -7.70
N GLU A 208 18.20 19.25 -8.59
CA GLU A 208 16.81 19.69 -8.71
C GLU A 208 15.99 19.08 -7.56
N GLU A 209 15.37 19.94 -6.77
CA GLU A 209 14.72 19.65 -5.49
C GLU A 209 13.35 20.36 -5.38
N GLU A 210 12.96 21.16 -6.38
CA GLU A 210 11.70 21.92 -6.40
C GLU A 210 10.55 21.10 -6.97
N ILE A 211 10.80 20.35 -8.05
CA ILE A 211 9.77 19.59 -8.76
C ILE A 211 10.10 18.10 -8.73
N CYS A 212 9.21 17.32 -8.11
CA CYS A 212 9.30 15.87 -8.06
C CYS A 212 7.98 15.21 -8.46
N TYR A 213 8.05 13.89 -8.63
CA TYR A 213 6.93 13.04 -8.94
C TYR A 213 6.95 11.84 -8.01
N ASN A 214 5.80 11.46 -7.47
CA ASN A 214 5.66 10.20 -6.74
C ASN A 214 4.65 9.32 -7.47
N THR A 215 4.97 8.03 -7.60
CA THR A 215 4.10 7.04 -8.22
C THR A 215 3.72 5.98 -7.20
N ARG A 216 2.42 5.72 -7.08
CA ARG A 216 1.86 4.75 -6.13
C ARG A 216 0.98 3.75 -6.86
N ARG A 217 0.98 2.50 -6.40
CA ARG A 217 0.08 1.44 -6.87
C ARG A 217 -1.12 1.34 -5.93
N SER A 218 -2.27 0.90 -6.45
CA SER A 218 -3.45 0.54 -5.66
C SER A 218 -3.09 -0.54 -4.63
N LYS A 219 -3.54 -0.37 -3.39
CA LYS A 219 -3.39 -1.37 -2.31
C LYS A 219 -4.69 -2.09 -1.97
N GLU A 220 -5.82 -1.46 -2.27
CA GLU A 220 -7.14 -2.01 -2.00
C GLU A 220 -7.57 -3.02 -3.06
N ILE A 221 -8.38 -4.00 -2.63
CA ILE A 221 -9.01 -4.96 -3.54
C ILE A 221 -10.29 -4.33 -4.09
N LEU A 222 -10.20 -3.86 -5.33
CA LEU A 222 -11.30 -3.26 -6.07
C LEU A 222 -11.92 -4.29 -7.01
N LEU A 223 -13.18 -4.63 -6.75
CA LEU A 223 -13.95 -5.64 -7.47
C LEU A 223 -15.29 -5.07 -7.90
N ALA A 224 -15.79 -5.53 -9.04
CA ALA A 224 -17.15 -5.29 -9.50
C ALA A 224 -17.66 -6.49 -10.33
N ASP A 225 -18.96 -6.74 -10.27
CA ASP A 225 -19.64 -7.74 -11.09
C ASP A 225 -20.92 -7.17 -11.70
N THR A 226 -21.41 -7.82 -12.76
CA THR A 226 -22.65 -7.43 -13.44
C THR A 226 -23.85 -8.32 -13.07
N GLY A 227 -23.71 -9.20 -12.08
CA GLY A 227 -24.71 -10.23 -11.76
C GLY A 227 -26.02 -9.64 -11.20
N ALA A 228 -25.93 -8.50 -10.53
CA ALA A 228 -27.09 -7.76 -10.03
C ALA A 228 -27.66 -6.72 -11.01
N LEU A 229 -27.02 -6.52 -12.17
CA LEU A 229 -27.36 -5.46 -13.11
C LEU A 229 -28.30 -5.98 -14.20
N SER A 230 -29.18 -5.10 -14.70
CA SER A 230 -30.11 -5.44 -15.78
C SER A 230 -29.40 -5.61 -17.14
N GLU A 231 -28.25 -4.96 -17.28
CA GLU A 231 -27.40 -5.01 -18.46
C GLU A 231 -25.97 -5.42 -18.01
N ASN A 232 -25.24 -6.11 -18.89
CA ASN A 232 -23.87 -6.56 -18.60
C ASN A 232 -22.86 -5.41 -18.76
N GLU A 233 -23.14 -4.27 -18.15
CA GLU A 233 -22.35 -3.04 -18.18
C GLU A 233 -22.22 -2.47 -16.77
N ILE A 234 -21.19 -1.66 -16.52
CA ILE A 234 -20.97 -1.01 -15.23
C ILE A 234 -20.93 0.49 -15.48
N SER A 235 -21.80 1.23 -14.80
CA SER A 235 -21.79 2.69 -14.79
C SER A 235 -21.19 3.19 -13.48
N ASP A 236 -20.28 4.17 -13.58
CA ASP A 236 -19.84 5.01 -12.47
C ASP A 236 -19.25 4.22 -11.28
N TYR A 237 -18.43 3.21 -11.57
CA TYR A 237 -17.69 2.49 -10.54
C TYR A 237 -16.64 3.39 -9.90
N LEU A 238 -16.78 3.65 -8.60
CA LEU A 238 -15.82 4.46 -7.84
C LEU A 238 -14.49 3.71 -7.71
N VAL A 239 -13.48 4.15 -8.46
CA VAL A 239 -12.12 3.58 -8.39
C VAL A 239 -11.34 4.18 -7.22
N LYS A 240 -11.50 5.49 -7.00
CA LYS A 240 -10.78 6.21 -5.96
C LYS A 240 -11.49 7.52 -5.61
N PHE A 241 -11.44 7.90 -4.35
CA PHE A 241 -11.83 9.21 -3.86
C PHE A 241 -10.63 9.89 -3.19
N TYR A 242 -10.50 11.19 -3.39
CA TYR A 242 -9.56 12.06 -2.70
C TYR A 242 -10.31 13.20 -2.02
N GLU A 243 -10.02 13.47 -0.76
CA GLU A 243 -10.54 14.66 -0.08
C GLU A 243 -9.94 15.92 -0.71
N PHE A 244 -10.64 17.06 -0.62
CA PHE A 244 -10.20 18.29 -1.28
C PHE A 244 -8.78 18.75 -0.87
N ASP A 245 -8.33 18.46 0.35
CA ASP A 245 -7.02 18.85 0.87
C ASP A 245 -5.95 17.74 0.78
N ASP A 246 -6.27 16.62 0.16
CA ASP A 246 -5.33 15.51 -0.03
C ASP A 246 -4.14 15.91 -0.89
N PHE A 247 -2.93 15.62 -0.40
CA PHE A 247 -1.67 16.04 -1.01
C PHE A 247 -1.50 15.65 -2.50
N PRO A 248 -1.88 14.43 -2.95
CA PRO A 248 -1.70 14.02 -4.35
C PRO A 248 -2.44 14.87 -5.38
N ILE A 249 -3.59 15.44 -5.03
CA ILE A 249 -4.42 16.20 -5.98
C ILE A 249 -4.14 17.71 -5.94
N GLN A 250 -3.27 18.18 -5.04
CA GLN A 250 -3.01 19.62 -4.86
C GLN A 250 -2.36 20.28 -6.08
N ASN A 251 -1.66 19.52 -6.92
CA ASN A 251 -1.06 20.03 -8.15
C ASN A 251 -1.62 19.26 -9.35
N ARG A 252 -0.74 18.81 -10.23
CA ARG A 252 -1.11 17.99 -11.37
C ARG A 252 -1.08 16.52 -10.98
N TYR A 253 -2.12 15.80 -11.34
CA TYR A 253 -2.35 14.40 -11.01
C TYR A 253 -2.59 13.59 -12.27
N SER A 254 -2.19 12.32 -12.24
CA SER A 254 -2.50 11.32 -13.27
C SER A 254 -2.79 9.98 -12.63
N ILE A 255 -3.75 9.26 -13.17
CA ILE A 255 -4.05 7.87 -12.80
C ILE A 255 -4.21 7.04 -14.07
N LEU A 256 -3.54 5.90 -14.11
CA LEU A 256 -3.78 4.83 -15.07
C LEU A 256 -4.57 3.74 -14.34
N VAL A 257 -5.82 3.56 -14.72
CA VAL A 257 -6.68 2.49 -14.20
C VAL A 257 -6.65 1.34 -15.18
N SER A 258 -6.47 0.13 -14.65
CA SER A 258 -6.54 -1.13 -15.38
C SER A 258 -7.72 -1.93 -14.84
N GLN A 259 -8.72 -2.16 -15.70
CA GLN A 259 -9.82 -3.08 -15.48
C GLN A 259 -9.45 -4.43 -16.07
N VAL A 260 -9.44 -5.46 -15.24
CA VAL A 260 -9.11 -6.83 -15.64
C VAL A 260 -10.35 -7.70 -15.51
N SER A 261 -10.80 -8.28 -16.62
CA SER A 261 -11.81 -9.34 -16.62
C SER A 261 -11.18 -10.60 -16.04
N ILE A 262 -11.84 -11.22 -15.07
CA ILE A 262 -11.34 -12.39 -14.33
C ILE A 262 -12.40 -13.51 -14.31
N SER A 263 -11.98 -14.73 -13.97
CA SER A 263 -12.92 -15.83 -13.80
C SER A 263 -13.77 -15.66 -12.54
N GLN A 264 -14.94 -16.30 -12.49
CA GLN A 264 -15.77 -16.31 -11.28
C GLN A 264 -14.99 -16.86 -10.07
N LYS A 265 -14.25 -17.96 -10.25
CA LYS A 265 -13.40 -18.54 -9.19
C LYS A 265 -12.40 -17.53 -8.64
N ALA A 266 -11.76 -16.73 -9.51
CA ALA A 266 -10.83 -15.70 -9.09
C ALA A 266 -11.55 -14.55 -8.37
N TYR A 267 -12.75 -14.16 -8.84
CA TYR A 267 -13.58 -13.16 -8.18
C TYR A 267 -13.94 -13.58 -6.75
N ASP A 268 -14.48 -14.79 -6.58
CA ASP A 268 -14.86 -15.35 -5.27
C ASP A 268 -13.65 -15.39 -4.31
N TYR A 269 -12.47 -15.74 -4.82
CA TYR A 269 -11.23 -15.71 -4.04
C TYR A 269 -10.89 -14.29 -3.56
N TYR A 270 -10.91 -13.29 -4.45
CA TYR A 270 -10.59 -11.92 -4.09
C TYR A 270 -11.65 -11.27 -3.21
N GLU A 271 -12.93 -11.62 -3.39
CA GLU A 271 -14.03 -11.18 -2.54
C GLU A 271 -13.84 -11.71 -1.11
N THR A 272 -13.57 -13.01 -0.97
CA THR A 272 -13.22 -13.62 0.32
C THR A 272 -12.00 -12.93 0.95
N LEU A 273 -10.94 -12.66 0.17
CA LEU A 273 -9.75 -11.98 0.66
C LEU A 273 -10.04 -10.55 1.12
N LYS A 274 -10.92 -9.83 0.40
CA LYS A 274 -11.36 -8.48 0.74
C LYS A 274 -12.16 -8.46 2.05
N GLU A 275 -13.11 -9.37 2.22
CA GLU A 275 -13.91 -9.48 3.45
C GLU A 275 -13.05 -9.74 4.68
N LEU A 276 -11.99 -10.55 4.52
CA LEU A 276 -11.08 -10.88 5.62
C LEU A 276 -10.11 -9.75 5.94
N SER A 277 -9.67 -9.01 4.92
CA SER A 277 -8.77 -7.87 5.07
C SER A 277 -9.49 -6.62 5.61
N GLY A 278 -10.79 -6.47 5.36
CA GLY A 278 -11.60 -5.31 5.77
C GLY A 278 -12.02 -5.28 7.24
N SER A 279 -11.57 -6.22 8.08
CA SER A 279 -11.97 -6.34 9.48
C SER A 279 -11.07 -5.59 10.46
N GLU A 280 -10.99 -4.25 10.33
CA GLU A 280 -10.33 -3.40 11.35
C GLU A 280 -11.13 -3.29 12.67
N SER A 281 -12.33 -3.86 12.75
CA SER A 281 -13.10 -3.87 13.99
C SER A 281 -12.55 -4.89 14.99
N VAL A 282 -12.01 -4.39 16.10
CA VAL A 282 -11.52 -5.14 17.28
C VAL A 282 -12.58 -6.10 17.88
N PHE A 283 -13.84 -6.01 17.43
CA PHE A 283 -14.96 -6.85 17.85
C PHE A 283 -15.46 -7.85 16.79
N SER A 284 -14.91 -7.83 15.57
CA SER A 284 -15.21 -8.81 14.54
C SER A 284 -14.33 -10.06 14.71
N GLN A 285 -14.71 -10.94 15.62
CA GLN A 285 -14.14 -12.29 15.71
C GLN A 285 -14.74 -13.21 14.62
N ASN A 286 -14.65 -12.81 13.35
CA ASN A 286 -14.73 -13.80 12.30
C ASN A 286 -13.38 -14.52 12.34
N GLN A 287 -13.27 -15.66 13.05
CA GLN A 287 -12.14 -16.56 12.85
C GLN A 287 -12.27 -17.07 11.41
N PRO A 288 -11.44 -16.59 10.47
CA PRO A 288 -11.62 -16.95 9.09
C PRO A 288 -11.29 -18.44 8.93
N GLY A 289 -12.08 -19.14 8.13
CA GLY A 289 -11.57 -20.34 7.48
C GLY A 289 -10.30 -20.00 6.68
N PHE A 290 -9.47 -21.00 6.40
CA PHE A 290 -8.32 -20.80 5.51
C PHE A 290 -8.82 -20.47 4.10
N ILE A 291 -8.33 -19.38 3.49
CA ILE A 291 -8.66 -19.02 2.11
C ILE A 291 -7.93 -20.00 1.20
N ASN A 292 -8.68 -20.88 0.54
CA ASN A 292 -8.12 -21.76 -0.47
C ASN A 292 -8.11 -21.03 -1.81
N GLY A 293 -6.93 -20.86 -2.38
CA GLY A 293 -6.79 -20.48 -3.78
C GLY A 293 -6.72 -21.71 -4.69
N ASN A 294 -6.12 -21.55 -5.87
CA ASN A 294 -5.97 -22.64 -6.85
C ASN A 294 -4.51 -23.14 -6.95
N ILE A 295 -3.67 -22.89 -5.93
CA ILE A 295 -2.26 -23.31 -5.88
C ILE A 295 -2.09 -24.33 -4.76
N SER A 296 -1.38 -25.42 -5.03
CA SER A 296 -1.15 -26.52 -4.10
C SER A 296 0.31 -26.96 -4.10
N SER A 297 0.77 -27.51 -2.96
CA SER A 297 2.08 -28.15 -2.83
C SER A 297 2.06 -29.50 -3.56
N VAL A 298 3.15 -29.80 -4.27
CA VAL A 298 3.32 -31.08 -4.96
C VAL A 298 3.72 -32.18 -3.97
N GLU A 299 4.45 -31.82 -2.91
CA GLU A 299 4.95 -32.76 -1.92
C GLU A 299 3.92 -33.13 -0.84
N ASP A 300 3.08 -32.19 -0.40
CA ASP A 300 2.11 -32.41 0.68
C ASP A 300 0.77 -31.72 0.39
N SER A 301 -0.28 -32.52 0.13
CA SER A 301 -1.62 -32.01 -0.13
C SER A 301 -2.28 -31.32 1.07
N ASN A 302 -1.71 -31.44 2.28
CA ASN A 302 -2.18 -30.74 3.48
C ASN A 302 -1.43 -29.42 3.72
N GLU A 303 -0.33 -29.18 3.00
CA GLU A 303 0.41 -27.92 3.08
C GLU A 303 -0.46 -26.78 2.55
N LYS A 304 -0.59 -25.75 3.38
CA LYS A 304 -1.43 -24.59 3.10
C LYS A 304 -0.67 -23.56 2.28
N VAL A 305 -1.29 -23.08 1.21
CA VAL A 305 -0.77 -22.03 0.33
C VAL A 305 -1.85 -20.99 0.13
N VAL A 306 -1.47 -19.72 0.24
CA VAL A 306 -2.38 -18.60 -0.03
C VAL A 306 -2.02 -18.05 -1.40
N GLY A 307 -2.99 -17.92 -2.28
CA GLY A 307 -2.74 -17.33 -3.59
C GLY A 307 -3.60 -17.93 -4.69
N ASN A 308 -3.91 -17.09 -5.67
CA ASN A 308 -4.66 -17.48 -6.85
C ASN A 308 -3.85 -17.12 -8.09
N PHE A 309 -3.57 -18.12 -8.92
CA PHE A 309 -3.10 -17.92 -10.28
C PHE A 309 -4.31 -17.55 -11.14
N ASN A 310 -4.28 -16.35 -11.70
CA ASN A 310 -5.37 -15.80 -12.48
C ASN A 310 -4.90 -15.37 -13.87
N LEU A 311 -5.74 -15.62 -14.86
CA LEU A 311 -5.58 -15.11 -16.21
C LEU A 311 -6.64 -14.05 -16.47
N GLY A 312 -6.29 -12.93 -17.08
CA GLY A 312 -7.25 -11.86 -17.30
C GLY A 312 -7.05 -11.09 -18.59
N LYS A 313 -8.17 -10.60 -19.13
CA LYS A 313 -8.16 -9.64 -20.24
C LYS A 313 -8.16 -8.24 -19.67
N VAL A 314 -7.29 -7.37 -20.15
CA VAL A 314 -7.12 -6.03 -19.56
C VAL A 314 -7.54 -4.91 -20.50
N SER A 315 -8.20 -3.91 -19.93
CA SER A 315 -8.49 -2.62 -20.55
C SER A 315 -7.99 -1.53 -19.63
N SER A 316 -7.16 -0.63 -20.15
CA SER A 316 -6.56 0.44 -19.34
C SER A 316 -6.80 1.80 -19.96
N LYS A 317 -7.09 2.80 -19.11
CA LYS A 317 -7.16 4.21 -19.49
C LYS A 317 -6.39 5.08 -18.51
N ARG A 318 -5.84 6.17 -19.04
CA ARG A 318 -5.14 7.19 -18.25
C ARG A 318 -5.81 8.53 -18.40
N ILE A 319 -6.04 9.21 -17.27
CA ILE A 319 -6.45 10.61 -17.24
C ILE A 319 -5.40 11.48 -16.54
N PHE A 320 -5.51 12.78 -16.77
CA PHE A 320 -4.75 13.83 -16.12
C PHE A 320 -5.72 14.92 -15.71
N PHE A 321 -5.50 15.52 -14.56
CA PHE A 321 -6.20 16.74 -14.14
C PHE A 321 -5.32 17.57 -13.20
N ASN A 322 -5.70 18.83 -13.04
CA ASN A 322 -5.15 19.76 -12.07
C ASN A 322 -6.18 20.04 -10.99
N TYR A 323 -5.71 20.47 -9.81
CA TYR A 323 -6.58 21.00 -8.76
C TYR A 323 -7.58 22.04 -9.30
N THR A 324 -7.12 22.92 -10.19
CA THR A 324 -7.92 24.01 -10.76
C THR A 324 -9.01 23.59 -11.74
N ASP A 325 -9.04 22.31 -12.15
CA ASP A 325 -10.11 21.78 -13.00
C ASP A 325 -11.40 21.57 -12.19
N PHE A 326 -11.28 21.45 -10.85
CA PHE A 326 -12.37 21.12 -9.93
C PHE A 326 -12.57 22.14 -8.79
N PHE A 327 -11.51 22.83 -8.38
CA PHE A 327 -11.52 23.79 -7.27
C PHE A 327 -10.90 25.12 -7.67
N SER A 328 -11.28 26.20 -6.99
CA SER A 328 -10.62 27.50 -7.15
C SER A 328 -9.29 27.55 -6.38
N LEU A 329 -8.34 28.36 -6.85
CA LEU A 329 -7.08 28.58 -6.13
C LEU A 329 -7.25 29.16 -4.73
N ASN A 330 -8.38 29.83 -4.46
CA ASN A 330 -8.69 30.37 -3.14
C ASN A 330 -9.15 29.29 -2.14
N GLU A 331 -9.60 28.13 -2.64
CA GLU A 331 -9.93 26.94 -1.83
C GLU A 331 -8.67 26.10 -1.54
N LYS A 332 -7.57 26.34 -2.24
CA LYS A 332 -6.36 25.52 -2.12
C LYS A 332 -5.79 25.63 -0.69
N PRO A 333 -5.56 24.52 0.01
CA PRO A 333 -4.88 24.50 1.30
C PRO A 333 -3.56 25.27 1.25
N ASP A 334 -3.24 25.97 2.35
CA ASP A 334 -1.98 26.69 2.49
C ASP A 334 -0.80 25.70 2.40
N PRO A 335 0.04 25.78 1.34
CA PRO A 335 1.20 24.89 1.19
C PRO A 335 2.23 25.07 2.30
N LEU A 336 2.16 26.18 3.06
CA LEU A 336 3.08 26.49 4.16
C LEU A 336 2.62 25.94 5.51
N ARG A 337 1.43 25.32 5.61
CA ARG A 337 0.86 24.82 6.87
C ARG A 337 1.80 23.92 7.67
N PHE A 338 2.65 23.14 6.99
CA PHE A 338 3.60 22.21 7.59
C PHE A 338 5.06 22.65 7.44
N CYS A 339 5.29 23.89 7.00
CA CYS A 339 6.60 24.42 6.64
C CYS A 339 7.00 25.60 7.50
N GLU A 340 6.92 25.41 8.82
CA GLU A 340 7.33 26.42 9.79
C GLU A 340 8.82 26.75 9.64
N ILE A 341 9.12 28.03 9.56
CA ILE A 341 10.49 28.53 9.57
C ILE A 341 10.95 28.57 11.03
N THR A 342 12.09 27.94 11.30
CA THR A 342 12.69 27.89 12.63
C THR A 342 14.13 28.38 12.59
N ARG A 343 14.64 28.86 13.72
CA ARG A 343 15.98 29.42 13.87
C ARG A 343 16.71 28.75 15.06
N PRO A 344 16.99 27.44 14.95
CA PRO A 344 17.53 26.64 16.05
C PRO A 344 18.95 27.07 16.46
N GLU A 345 19.28 26.94 17.75
CA GLU A 345 20.62 27.19 18.28
C GLU A 345 21.67 26.39 17.49
N TYR A 346 22.89 26.93 17.33
CA TYR A 346 23.96 26.36 16.51
C TYR A 346 24.22 24.86 16.76
N ARG A 347 24.22 24.42 18.02
CA ARG A 347 24.45 23.01 18.38
C ARG A 347 23.30 22.09 17.95
N VAL A 348 22.06 22.55 18.09
CA VAL A 348 20.86 21.80 17.67
C VAL A 348 20.81 21.72 16.15
N LEU A 349 21.12 22.83 15.48
CA LEU A 349 21.15 22.90 14.02
C LEU A 349 22.11 21.89 13.40
N ILE A 350 23.29 21.66 14.01
CA ILE A 350 24.22 20.62 13.56
C ILE A 350 23.55 19.24 13.52
N GLU A 351 22.79 18.86 14.56
CA GLU A 351 22.10 17.56 14.59
C GLU A 351 20.99 17.48 13.55
N PHE A 352 20.22 18.57 13.36
CA PHE A 352 19.17 18.61 12.34
C PHE A 352 19.71 18.45 10.93
N ILE A 353 20.81 19.12 10.60
CA ILE A 353 21.49 18.98 9.30
C ILE A 353 22.06 17.57 9.15
N ARG A 354 22.68 17.01 10.20
CA ARG A 354 23.24 15.64 10.17
C ARG A 354 22.18 14.59 9.90
N ASN A 355 20.98 14.76 10.44
CA ASN A 355 19.85 13.84 10.29
C ASN A 355 18.95 14.18 9.08
N ASN A 356 19.35 15.13 8.22
CA ASN A 356 18.57 15.59 7.07
C ASN A 356 17.13 16.03 7.43
N GLN A 357 16.96 16.68 8.58
CA GLN A 357 15.65 17.10 9.09
C GLN A 357 15.23 18.50 8.61
N VAL A 358 16.21 19.36 8.32
CA VAL A 358 15.97 20.74 7.90
C VAL A 358 16.83 21.14 6.71
N LYS A 359 16.37 22.13 5.96
CA LYS A 359 17.06 22.77 4.82
C LYS A 359 17.19 24.27 5.05
N PHE A 360 18.25 24.83 4.49
CA PHE A 360 18.58 26.26 4.58
C PHE A 360 17.48 27.14 3.99
N TYR A 361 17.00 28.14 4.75
CA TYR A 361 16.06 29.14 4.26
C TYR A 361 16.72 30.50 4.03
N ASP A 362 17.34 31.08 5.07
CA ASP A 362 18.02 32.39 4.98
C ASP A 362 19.07 32.57 6.10
N GLU A 363 19.95 33.56 5.95
CA GLU A 363 20.96 33.94 6.94
C GLU A 363 20.42 34.98 7.94
N THR A 364 20.68 34.78 9.24
CA THR A 364 20.28 35.70 10.33
C THR A 364 21.46 36.05 11.23
N TYR A 365 22.67 36.04 10.69
CA TYR A 365 23.89 36.25 11.48
C TYR A 365 23.89 37.63 12.18
N GLY A 366 23.96 37.61 13.51
CA GLY A 366 23.95 38.83 14.34
C GLY A 366 22.56 39.44 14.59
N ALA A 367 21.48 38.80 14.15
CA ALA A 367 20.12 39.20 14.49
C ALA A 367 19.81 38.90 15.97
N PRO A 368 19.06 39.77 16.68
CA PRO A 368 18.57 39.46 18.02
C PRO A 368 17.62 38.25 17.99
N PRO A 369 17.43 37.52 19.10
CA PRO A 369 16.42 36.45 19.17
C PRO A 369 15.03 36.96 18.77
N ASP A 370 14.28 36.15 18.03
CA ASP A 370 12.90 36.38 17.61
C ASP A 370 12.02 35.15 17.91
N GLU A 371 10.77 35.17 17.46
CA GLU A 371 9.81 34.08 17.69
C GLU A 371 10.26 32.75 17.06
N GLU A 372 11.12 32.81 16.04
CA GLU A 372 11.64 31.64 15.33
C GLU A 372 12.89 31.07 16.02
N GLY A 373 13.57 31.87 16.86
CA GLY A 373 14.69 31.43 17.71
C GLY A 373 15.88 32.39 17.73
N GLU A 374 17.07 31.86 18.04
CA GLU A 374 18.29 32.66 18.23
C GLU A 374 19.49 32.23 17.37
N GLY A 375 19.35 31.15 16.58
CA GLY A 375 20.39 30.60 15.72
C GLY A 375 20.93 31.54 14.63
N PRO A 376 22.07 31.21 14.00
CA PRO A 376 22.63 32.04 12.94
C PRO A 376 21.93 31.89 11.57
N TYR A 377 21.06 30.89 11.42
CA TYR A 377 20.36 30.58 10.17
C TYR A 377 18.90 30.24 10.43
N ARG A 378 18.03 30.66 9.50
CA ARG A 378 16.65 30.17 9.39
C ARG A 378 16.64 28.91 8.55
N VAL A 379 15.85 27.94 8.97
CA VAL A 379 15.69 26.65 8.31
C VAL A 379 14.24 26.22 8.29
N VAL A 380 13.90 25.34 7.35
CA VAL A 380 12.58 24.73 7.21
C VAL A 380 12.71 23.21 7.20
N PRO A 381 11.67 22.44 7.53
CA PRO A 381 11.70 20.99 7.38
C PRO A 381 12.14 20.58 5.97
N THR A 382 12.92 19.51 5.84
CA THR A 382 13.53 19.12 4.55
C THR A 382 12.50 18.97 3.43
N PHE A 383 11.35 18.35 3.69
CA PHE A 383 10.30 18.13 2.69
C PHE A 383 9.68 19.43 2.15
N CYS A 384 9.89 20.57 2.82
CA CYS A 384 9.40 21.87 2.39
C CYS A 384 10.26 22.54 1.31
N MET A 385 11.45 22.00 1.04
CA MET A 385 12.39 22.55 0.07
C MET A 385 13.06 21.48 -0.81
N ASP A 386 13.08 20.24 -0.33
CA ASP A 386 13.60 19.08 -1.04
C ASP A 386 12.50 18.04 -1.20
N CYS A 387 11.85 18.08 -2.36
CA CYS A 387 10.78 17.15 -2.70
C CYS A 387 11.28 15.71 -2.91
N THR A 388 12.60 15.47 -2.98
CA THR A 388 13.15 14.14 -3.24
C THR A 388 12.98 13.19 -2.05
N VAL A 389 12.64 13.72 -0.88
CA VAL A 389 12.23 12.90 0.28
C VAL A 389 10.84 12.31 0.10
N LEU A 390 10.01 12.87 -0.79
CA LEU A 390 8.64 12.43 -1.05
C LEU A 390 8.48 11.76 -2.42
N GLY A 391 9.44 11.91 -3.33
CA GLY A 391 9.36 11.42 -4.70
C GLY A 391 10.69 11.49 -5.44
N THR A 392 10.65 11.35 -6.75
CA THR A 392 11.82 11.46 -7.63
C THR A 392 11.76 12.74 -8.46
N ASN A 393 12.88 13.41 -8.66
CA ASN A 393 13.00 14.53 -9.59
C ASN A 393 13.07 14.07 -11.07
N VAL A 394 13.01 12.75 -11.31
CA VAL A 394 12.92 12.17 -12.66
C VAL A 394 11.47 12.21 -13.12
N LYS A 395 11.20 13.04 -14.14
CA LYS A 395 9.90 13.14 -14.78
C LYS A 395 9.52 11.82 -15.48
N PRO A 396 8.33 11.23 -15.21
CA PRO A 396 7.89 10.02 -15.90
C PRO A 396 7.65 10.24 -17.39
N ASN A 397 8.00 9.26 -18.23
CA ASN A 397 7.91 9.37 -19.69
C ASN A 397 6.48 9.59 -20.22
N PHE A 398 5.46 9.09 -19.50
CA PHE A 398 4.06 9.30 -19.87
C PHE A 398 3.52 10.66 -19.41
N TRP A 399 4.27 11.44 -18.63
CA TRP A 399 3.78 12.65 -18.00
C TRP A 399 3.59 13.78 -19.00
N ILE A 400 2.36 14.22 -19.16
CA ILE A 400 1.97 15.38 -19.97
C ILE A 400 1.83 16.56 -19.01
N ASP A 401 2.44 17.71 -19.31
CA ASP A 401 2.38 18.92 -18.45
C ASP A 401 1.04 19.66 -18.50
#